data_AF-A0A850Z0B3-F1
#
_entry.id   AF-A0A850Z0B3-F1
#
_cell.length_a   1.000
_cell.length_b   1.000
_cell.length_c   1.000
_cell.angle_alpha   90.00
_cell.angle_beta   90.00
_cell.angle_gamma   90.00
#
_symmetry.space_group_name_H-M   'P 1'
#
loop_
_entity.id
_entity.type
_entity.pdbx_description
1 polymer ?
#
loop_
_entity_poly.entity_id
_entity_poly.type
_entity_poly.pdbx_seq_one_letter_code
_entity_poly.pdbx_strand_id
1 'polypeptide(L)'
;MAMNDSVNILNSAYLAVEYIDSFLPDNPLQQPFKNAWNYMLDNYTKFQIATWGSLIVHEVSYFLLCVPGFIFQFIPFMQKYKIQQDKPETWEKQWKCFKTLLFNHFFIQLPLICGTYYFTEYFNIPYGWEEMPRWYVLVAQCFGCAVIEDAWHYFLHRLLHHKRIYKYIHKVHHEFV
;
A
#
# COMPACT_ATOMS: atom_id res chain seq x y z
N MET A 1 -9.00 16.21 -36.62
CA MET A 1 -7.97 17.22 -36.29
C MET A 1 -7.57 17.16 -34.82
N ALA A 2 -8.48 17.32 -33.85
CA ALA A 2 -8.14 17.34 -32.41
C ALA A 2 -7.39 16.10 -31.87
N MET A 3 -7.68 14.88 -32.33
CA MET A 3 -6.95 13.67 -31.91
C MET A 3 -5.46 13.71 -32.30
N ASN A 4 -5.13 14.26 -33.47
CA ASN A 4 -3.72 14.34 -33.91
C ASN A 4 -2.94 15.34 -33.06
N ASP A 5 -3.57 16.45 -32.66
CA ASP A 5 -2.93 17.47 -31.85
C ASP A 5 -2.69 16.96 -30.42
N SER A 6 -3.65 16.23 -29.83
CA SER A 6 -3.45 15.58 -28.52
C SER A 6 -2.32 14.56 -28.53
N VAL A 7 -2.22 13.73 -29.58
CA VAL A 7 -1.14 12.74 -29.74
C VAL A 7 0.22 13.44 -29.90
N ASN A 8 0.28 14.52 -30.69
CA ASN A 8 1.51 15.31 -30.86
C ASN A 8 1.96 15.98 -29.56
N ILE A 9 1.01 16.54 -28.78
CA ILE A 9 1.31 17.15 -27.48
C ILE A 9 1.84 16.09 -26.50
N LEU A 10 1.18 14.93 -26.39
CA LEU A 10 1.61 13.85 -25.50
C LEU A 10 3.01 13.32 -25.86
N ASN A 11 3.30 13.19 -27.15
CA ASN A 11 4.64 12.81 -27.63
C ASN A 11 5.69 13.87 -27.26
N SER A 12 5.37 15.16 -27.44
CA SER A 12 6.29 16.25 -27.07
C SER A 12 6.56 16.30 -25.56
N ALA A 13 5.55 16.06 -24.73
CA ALA A 13 5.68 16.01 -23.28
C ALA A 13 6.52 14.80 -22.83
N TYR A 14 6.30 13.64 -23.44
CA TYR A 14 7.11 12.44 -23.19
C TYR A 14 8.59 12.68 -23.49
N LEU A 15 8.90 13.23 -24.67
CA LEU A 15 10.27 13.55 -25.07
C LEU A 15 10.92 14.59 -24.14
N ALA A 16 10.15 15.58 -23.68
CA ALA A 16 10.65 16.57 -22.72
C ALA A 16 10.99 15.93 -21.36
N VAL A 17 10.17 14.99 -20.88
CA VAL A 17 10.44 14.24 -19.64
C VAL A 17 11.68 13.36 -19.80
N GLU A 18 11.84 12.64 -20.92
CA GLU A 18 13.06 11.86 -21.19
C GLU A 18 14.31 12.74 -21.27
N TYR A 19 14.20 13.92 -21.87
CA TYR A 19 15.29 14.87 -21.91
C TYR A 19 15.70 15.32 -20.51
N ILE A 20 14.74 15.65 -19.63
CA ILE A 20 15.02 16.00 -18.23
C ILE A 20 15.63 14.83 -17.46
N ASP A 21 15.11 13.62 -17.67
CA ASP A 21 15.60 12.38 -17.07
C ASP A 21 17.09 12.14 -17.39
N SER A 22 17.53 12.50 -18.60
CA SER A 22 18.94 12.38 -19.03
C SER A 22 19.91 13.28 -18.27
N PHE A 23 19.43 14.32 -17.58
CA PHE A 23 20.26 15.19 -16.72
C PHE A 23 20.28 14.75 -15.26
N LEU A 24 19.46 13.77 -14.87
CA LEU A 24 19.46 13.27 -13.50
C LEU A 24 20.71 12.42 -13.26
N PRO A 25 21.33 12.51 -12.07
CA PRO A 25 22.47 11.68 -11.75
C PRO A 25 22.06 10.20 -11.64
N ASP A 26 23.00 9.31 -11.96
CA ASP A 26 22.79 7.88 -11.80
C ASP A 26 22.42 7.53 -10.36
N ASN A 27 21.39 6.71 -10.19
CA ASN A 27 20.93 6.29 -8.87
C ASN A 27 21.85 5.19 -8.33
N PRO A 28 22.64 5.44 -7.25
CA PRO A 28 23.55 4.44 -6.71
C PRO A 28 22.84 3.20 -6.15
N LEU A 29 21.54 3.30 -5.86
CA LEU A 29 20.72 2.18 -5.38
C LEU A 29 20.11 1.35 -6.51
N GLN A 30 20.14 1.82 -7.75
CA GLN A 30 19.52 1.13 -8.87
C GLN A 30 20.17 -0.23 -9.15
N GLN A 31 21.50 -0.28 -9.23
CA GLN A 31 22.22 -1.52 -9.51
C GLN A 31 22.07 -2.57 -8.39
N PRO A 32 22.25 -2.27 -7.09
CA PRO A 32 22.03 -3.27 -6.05
C PRO A 32 20.56 -3.73 -6.00
N PHE A 33 19.61 -2.82 -6.24
CA PHE A 33 18.18 -3.18 -6.29
C PHE A 33 17.86 -4.08 -7.49
N LYS A 34 18.40 -3.77 -8.68
CA LYS A 34 18.31 -4.63 -9.88
C LYS A 34 18.84 -6.04 -9.61
N ASN A 35 20.02 -6.13 -9.01
CA ASN A 35 20.63 -7.41 -8.70
C ASN A 35 19.79 -8.22 -7.70
N ALA A 36 19.27 -7.57 -6.65
CA ALA A 36 18.40 -8.20 -5.67
C ALA A 36 17.06 -8.66 -6.28
N TRP A 37 16.47 -7.83 -7.15
CA TRP A 37 15.23 -8.15 -7.84
C TRP A 37 15.39 -9.34 -8.78
N ASN A 38 16.43 -9.34 -9.62
CA ASN A 38 16.71 -10.45 -10.52
C ASN A 38 17.03 -11.73 -9.75
N TYR A 39 17.80 -11.66 -8.67
CA TYR A 39 18.03 -12.80 -7.79
C TYR A 39 16.71 -13.38 -7.26
N MET A 40 15.77 -12.52 -6.85
CA MET A 40 14.45 -12.97 -6.40
C MET A 40 13.67 -13.66 -7.53
N LEU A 41 13.67 -13.11 -8.74
CA LEU A 41 12.99 -13.70 -9.90
C LEU A 41 13.59 -15.06 -10.31
N ASP A 42 14.91 -15.22 -10.17
CA ASP A 42 15.63 -16.45 -10.54
C ASP A 42 15.43 -17.59 -9.52
N ASN A 43 15.16 -17.25 -8.26
CA ASN A 43 15.12 -18.22 -7.17
C ASN A 43 13.70 -18.52 -6.64
N TYR A 44 12.70 -17.69 -6.97
CA TYR A 44 11.34 -17.84 -6.48
C TYR A 44 10.31 -17.80 -7.61
N THR A 45 9.26 -18.58 -7.46
CA THR A 45 8.11 -18.54 -8.36
C THR A 45 7.35 -17.22 -8.24
N LYS A 46 6.67 -16.80 -9.32
CA LYS A 46 5.76 -15.64 -9.28
C LYS A 46 4.74 -15.71 -8.14
N PHE A 47 4.19 -16.90 -7.87
CA PHE A 47 3.28 -17.11 -6.76
C PHE A 47 3.95 -16.80 -5.41
N GLN A 48 5.17 -17.30 -5.17
CA GLN A 48 5.88 -17.04 -3.92
C GLN A 48 6.22 -15.56 -3.73
N ILE A 49 6.61 -14.89 -4.82
CA ILE A 49 6.90 -13.44 -4.79
C ILE A 49 5.62 -12.65 -4.50
N ALA A 50 4.55 -12.92 -5.25
CA ALA A 50 3.27 -12.22 -5.12
C ALA A 50 2.60 -12.44 -3.76
N THR A 51 2.76 -13.63 -3.18
CA THR A 51 2.13 -13.99 -1.89
C THR A 51 3.04 -13.73 -0.70
N TRP A 52 4.09 -14.54 -0.53
CA TRP A 52 4.99 -14.45 0.62
C TRP A 52 5.87 -13.20 0.58
N GLY A 53 6.37 -12.82 -0.59
CA GLY A 53 7.13 -11.58 -0.75
C GLY A 53 6.29 -10.37 -0.35
N SER A 54 5.09 -10.22 -0.94
CA SER A 54 4.16 -9.14 -0.59
C SER A 54 3.73 -9.18 0.87
N LEU A 55 3.47 -10.37 1.44
CA LEU A 55 3.11 -10.52 2.84
C LEU A 55 4.23 -10.01 3.75
N ILE A 56 5.47 -10.44 3.55
CA ILE A 56 6.61 -10.01 4.37
C ILE A 56 6.77 -8.49 4.29
N VAL A 57 6.76 -7.92 3.08
CA VAL A 57 6.88 -6.47 2.88
C VAL A 57 5.77 -5.73 3.61
N HIS A 58 4.52 -6.22 3.51
CA HIS A 58 3.37 -5.63 4.17
C HIS A 58 3.48 -5.69 5.70
N GLU A 59 3.72 -6.87 6.26
CA GLU A 59 3.80 -7.10 7.70
C GLU A 59 4.94 -6.28 8.34
N VAL A 60 6.13 -6.32 7.72
CA VAL A 60 7.28 -5.54 8.21
C VAL A 60 6.97 -4.05 8.18
N SER A 61 6.41 -3.54 7.08
CA SER A 61 6.08 -2.11 6.95
C SER A 61 5.00 -1.70 7.95
N TYR A 62 3.95 -2.51 8.10
CA TYR A 62 2.85 -2.28 9.03
C TYR A 62 3.35 -2.19 10.47
N PHE A 63 4.07 -3.21 10.95
CA PHE A 63 4.58 -3.21 12.32
C PHE A 63 5.64 -2.13 12.55
N LEU A 64 6.52 -1.87 11.59
CA LEU A 64 7.54 -0.82 11.72
C LEU A 64 6.91 0.56 11.89
N LEU A 65 5.81 0.85 11.18
CA LEU A 65 5.08 2.12 11.30
C LEU A 65 4.22 2.18 12.58
N CYS A 66 3.64 1.07 13.03
CA CYS A 66 2.79 1.03 14.22
C CYS A 66 3.56 1.02 15.54
N VAL A 67 4.75 0.38 15.59
CA VAL A 67 5.54 0.21 16.82
C VAL A 67 5.87 1.54 17.52
N PRO A 68 6.32 2.61 16.84
CA PRO A 68 6.54 3.91 17.49
C PRO A 68 5.27 4.45 18.17
N GLY A 69 4.12 4.37 17.49
CA GLY A 69 2.83 4.80 18.03
C GLY A 69 2.42 4.01 19.27
N PHE A 70 2.64 2.70 19.27
CA PHE A 70 2.40 1.84 20.43
C PHE A 70 3.33 2.21 21.60
N ILE A 71 4.62 2.41 21.36
CA ILE A 71 5.60 2.80 22.40
C ILE A 71 5.21 4.14 23.04
N PHE A 72 4.79 5.12 22.24
CA PHE A 72 4.40 6.45 22.75
C PHE A 72 3.24 6.40 23.74
N GLN A 73 2.39 5.38 23.70
CA GLN A 73 1.30 5.19 24.66
C GLN A 73 1.79 4.87 26.08
N PHE A 74 3.05 4.45 26.25
CA PHE A 74 3.63 4.11 27.55
C PHE A 74 4.60 5.18 28.07
N ILE A 75 4.89 6.22 27.28
CA ILE A 75 5.76 7.33 27.68
C ILE A 75 4.89 8.45 28.28
N PRO A 76 5.04 8.80 29.58
CA PRO A 76 4.22 9.82 30.23
C PRO A 76 4.28 11.19 29.53
N PHE A 77 5.44 11.58 29.00
CA PHE A 77 5.61 12.83 28.26
C PHE A 77 4.79 12.89 26.97
N MET A 78 4.54 11.75 26.32
CA MET A 78 3.82 11.69 25.05
C MET A 78 2.31 11.66 25.23
N GLN A 79 1.82 11.29 26.43
CA GLN A 79 0.38 11.23 26.74
C GLN A 79 -0.33 12.57 26.51
N LYS A 80 0.35 13.70 26.74
CA LYS A 80 -0.23 15.04 26.51
C LYS A 80 -0.59 15.31 25.05
N TYR A 81 -0.01 14.58 24.10
CA TYR A 81 -0.30 14.71 22.67
C TYR A 81 -1.42 13.76 22.20
N LYS A 82 -1.96 12.93 23.10
CA LYS A 82 -3.08 12.05 22.78
C LYS A 82 -4.33 12.87 22.46
N ILE A 83 -4.97 12.56 21.33
CA ILE A 83 -6.18 13.26 20.88
C ILE A 83 -7.37 12.93 21.80
N GLN A 84 -7.51 11.66 22.21
CA GLN A 84 -8.58 11.18 23.07
C GLN A 84 -8.06 10.92 24.49
N GLN A 85 -8.00 11.96 25.32
CA GLN A 85 -7.53 11.86 26.72
C GLN A 85 -8.48 11.04 27.60
N ASP A 86 -9.77 11.05 27.28
CA ASP A 86 -10.84 10.49 28.13
C ASP A 86 -10.95 8.96 28.02
N LYS A 87 -10.21 8.34 27.10
CA LYS A 87 -10.17 6.88 26.90
C LYS A 87 -8.82 6.34 27.34
N PRO A 88 -8.65 5.86 28.59
CA PRO A 88 -7.39 5.27 29.01
C PRO A 88 -7.14 3.94 28.28
N GLU A 89 -5.87 3.73 27.89
CA GLU A 89 -5.42 2.45 27.34
C GLU A 89 -5.29 1.44 28.47
N THR A 90 -6.04 0.35 28.39
CA THR A 90 -5.91 -0.76 29.34
C THR A 90 -5.24 -1.95 28.65
N TRP A 91 -4.45 -2.70 29.41
CA TRP A 91 -3.78 -3.89 28.88
C TRP A 91 -4.76 -4.90 28.28
N GLU A 92 -5.94 -5.06 28.89
CA GLU A 92 -7.00 -5.92 28.38
C GLU A 92 -7.50 -5.51 26.99
N LYS A 93 -7.70 -4.20 26.76
CA LYS A 93 -8.12 -3.67 25.46
C LYS A 93 -7.03 -3.85 24.41
N GLN A 94 -5.78 -3.60 24.78
CA GLN A 94 -4.62 -3.80 23.89
C GLN A 94 -4.47 -5.27 23.50
N TRP A 95 -4.64 -6.19 24.45
CA TRP A 95 -4.61 -7.62 24.18
C TRP A 95 -5.77 -8.08 23.29
N LYS A 96 -6.96 -7.52 23.50
CA LYS A 96 -8.13 -7.76 22.62
C LYS A 96 -7.84 -7.26 21.21
N CYS A 97 -7.31 -6.03 21.07
CA CYS A 97 -6.91 -5.44 19.79
C CYS A 97 -5.89 -6.33 19.07
N PHE A 98 -4.85 -6.76 19.78
CA PHE A 98 -3.81 -7.64 19.23
C PHE A 98 -4.37 -8.96 18.69
N LYS A 99 -5.28 -9.62 19.44
CA LYS A 99 -5.94 -10.85 18.97
C LYS A 99 -6.78 -10.63 17.73
N THR A 100 -7.56 -9.53 17.70
CA THR A 100 -8.37 -9.17 16.53
C THR A 100 -7.49 -8.84 15.33
N LEU A 101 -6.37 -8.15 15.53
CA LEU A 101 -5.39 -7.84 14.50
C LEU A 101 -4.83 -9.12 13.87
N LEU A 102 -4.33 -10.06 14.70
CA LEU A 102 -3.81 -11.34 14.22
C LEU A 102 -4.85 -12.14 13.44
N PHE A 103 -6.09 -12.16 13.91
CA PHE A 103 -7.19 -12.81 13.19
C PHE A 103 -7.40 -12.17 11.81
N ASN A 104 -7.46 -10.84 11.73
CA ASN A 104 -7.68 -10.13 10.48
C ASN A 104 -6.50 -10.33 9.50
N HIS A 105 -5.26 -10.29 9.98
CA HIS A 105 -4.09 -10.53 9.14
C HIS A 105 -4.10 -11.95 8.55
N PHE A 106 -4.44 -12.96 9.36
CA PHE A 106 -4.41 -14.34 8.89
C PHE A 106 -5.62 -14.74 8.03
N PHE A 107 -6.83 -14.32 8.40
CA PHE A 107 -8.06 -14.80 7.75
C PHE A 107 -8.65 -13.85 6.71
N ILE A 108 -8.27 -12.58 6.73
CA ILE A 108 -8.79 -11.58 5.79
C ILE A 108 -7.68 -11.14 4.85
N GLN A 109 -6.56 -10.68 5.41
CA GLN A 109 -5.47 -10.09 4.62
C GLN A 109 -4.69 -11.14 3.84
N LEU A 110 -4.34 -12.29 4.43
CA LEU A 110 -3.62 -13.35 3.71
C LEU A 110 -4.39 -13.86 2.48
N PRO A 111 -5.70 -14.19 2.55
CA PRO A 111 -6.47 -14.54 1.34
C PRO A 111 -6.51 -13.43 0.29
N LEU A 112 -6.62 -12.16 0.70
CA LEU A 112 -6.56 -11.02 -0.22
C LEU A 112 -5.20 -10.92 -0.92
N ILE A 113 -4.10 -11.13 -0.18
CA ILE A 113 -2.75 -11.17 -0.72
C ILE A 113 -2.58 -12.38 -1.67
N CYS A 114 -3.13 -13.55 -1.35
CA CYS A 114 -3.15 -14.67 -2.29
C CYS A 114 -3.90 -14.32 -3.60
N GLY A 115 -4.94 -13.49 -3.51
CA GLY A 115 -5.67 -12.97 -4.66
C GLY A 115 -4.82 -12.09 -5.59
N THR A 116 -3.76 -11.44 -5.10
CA THR A 116 -2.93 -10.55 -5.93
C THR A 116 -2.21 -11.32 -7.03
N TYR A 117 -1.76 -12.55 -6.76
CA TYR A 117 -1.17 -13.40 -7.79
C TYR A 117 -2.13 -13.61 -8.97
N TYR A 118 -3.37 -14.02 -8.68
CA TYR A 118 -4.38 -14.24 -9.70
C TYR A 118 -4.73 -12.95 -10.45
N PHE A 119 -4.77 -11.83 -9.74
CA PHE A 119 -4.96 -10.51 -10.35
C PHE A 119 -3.82 -10.20 -11.34
N THR A 120 -2.56 -10.36 -10.91
CA THR A 120 -1.41 -10.06 -11.78
C THR A 120 -1.33 -10.97 -12.99
N GLU A 121 -1.68 -12.25 -12.86
CA GLU A 121 -1.71 -13.18 -13.99
C GLU A 121 -2.89 -12.88 -14.93
N TYR A 122 -4.07 -12.55 -14.39
CA TYR A 122 -5.25 -12.20 -15.20
C TYR A 122 -5.01 -10.97 -16.07
N PHE A 123 -4.32 -9.96 -15.54
CA PHE A 123 -3.98 -8.72 -16.26
C PHE A 123 -2.63 -8.79 -16.99
N ASN A 124 -1.94 -9.94 -16.98
CA ASN A 124 -0.61 -10.12 -17.58
C ASN A 124 0.42 -9.05 -17.12
N ILE A 125 0.41 -8.72 -15.83
CA ILE A 125 1.32 -7.74 -15.25
C ILE A 125 2.73 -8.36 -15.18
N PRO A 126 3.73 -7.76 -15.84
CA PRO A 126 5.08 -8.30 -15.85
C PRO A 126 5.78 -8.07 -14.50
N TYR A 127 6.68 -8.99 -14.15
CA TYR A 127 7.50 -8.93 -12.94
C TYR A 127 8.96 -8.60 -13.23
N GLY A 128 9.38 -8.61 -14.49
CA GLY A 128 10.77 -8.41 -14.86
C GLY A 128 11.23 -6.98 -14.63
N TRP A 129 12.55 -6.83 -14.45
CA TRP A 129 13.16 -5.54 -14.19
C TRP A 129 13.01 -4.57 -15.37
N GLU A 130 13.18 -5.07 -16.59
CA GLU A 130 13.18 -4.24 -17.80
C GLU A 130 11.77 -3.72 -18.14
N GLU A 131 10.74 -4.39 -17.64
CA GLU A 131 9.34 -3.98 -17.77
C GLU A 131 8.87 -3.02 -16.68
N MET A 132 9.72 -2.70 -15.68
CA MET A 132 9.35 -1.75 -14.64
C MET A 132 9.07 -0.36 -15.24
N PRO A 133 7.92 0.26 -14.91
CA PRO A 133 7.61 1.59 -15.37
C PRO A 133 8.65 2.60 -14.84
N ARG A 134 8.97 3.61 -15.66
CA ARG A 134 9.83 4.72 -15.23
C ARG A 134 9.19 5.49 -14.07
N TRP A 135 10.02 6.16 -13.28
CA TRP A 135 9.60 6.80 -12.02
C TRP A 135 8.42 7.76 -12.17
N TYR A 136 8.35 8.52 -13.27
CA TYR A 136 7.24 9.45 -13.51
C TYR A 136 5.93 8.74 -13.86
N VAL A 137 6.00 7.57 -14.52
CA VAL A 137 4.83 6.71 -14.77
C VAL A 137 4.34 6.12 -13.46
N LEU A 138 5.25 5.65 -12.61
CA LEU A 138 4.92 5.19 -11.25
C LEU A 138 4.20 6.28 -10.45
N VAL A 139 4.73 7.50 -10.42
CA VAL A 139 4.10 8.63 -9.72
C VAL A 139 2.70 8.93 -10.27
N ALA A 140 2.53 8.95 -11.61
CA ALA A 140 1.24 9.18 -12.23
C ALA A 140 0.23 8.06 -11.91
N GLN A 141 0.67 6.80 -11.93
CA GLN A 141 -0.15 5.65 -11.56
C GLN A 141 -0.53 5.70 -10.07
N CYS A 142 0.41 5.98 -9.18
CA CYS A 142 0.16 6.16 -7.75
C CYS A 142 -0.86 7.29 -7.50
N PHE A 143 -0.74 8.41 -8.20
CA PHE A 143 -1.70 9.51 -8.11
C PHE A 143 -3.09 9.09 -8.61
N GLY A 144 -3.18 8.41 -9.74
CA GLY A 144 -4.43 7.85 -10.25
C GLY A 144 -5.07 6.86 -9.27
N CYS A 145 -4.29 5.95 -8.71
CA CYS A 145 -4.71 5.03 -7.66
C CYS A 145 -5.22 5.77 -6.43
N ALA A 146 -4.52 6.82 -5.97
CA ALA A 146 -4.93 7.61 -4.82
C ALA A 146 -6.30 8.30 -5.03
N VAL A 147 -6.56 8.83 -6.23
CA VAL A 147 -7.86 9.42 -6.58
C VAL A 147 -8.97 8.37 -6.60
N ILE A 148 -8.70 7.21 -7.20
CA ILE A 148 -9.66 6.09 -7.24
C ILE A 148 -9.95 5.57 -5.83
N GLU A 149 -8.89 5.40 -5.03
CA GLU A 149 -8.95 4.95 -3.65
C GLU A 149 -9.79 5.92 -2.80
N ASP A 150 -9.55 7.23 -2.90
CA ASP A 150 -10.31 8.25 -2.16
C ASP A 150 -11.79 8.22 -2.53
N ALA A 151 -12.11 8.17 -3.82
CA ALA A 151 -13.49 8.10 -4.30
C ALA A 151 -14.19 6.82 -3.79
N TRP A 152 -13.58 5.65 -3.99
CA TRP A 152 -14.10 4.37 -3.53
C TRP A 152 -14.25 4.35 -2.00
N HIS A 153 -13.25 4.84 -1.26
CA HIS A 153 -13.27 4.90 0.18
C HIS A 153 -14.44 5.74 0.68
N TYR A 154 -14.69 6.91 0.10
CA TYR A 154 -15.84 7.75 0.46
C TYR A 154 -17.17 7.01 0.29
N PHE A 155 -17.41 6.40 -0.87
CA PHE A 155 -18.67 5.70 -1.15
C PHE A 155 -18.84 4.45 -0.29
N LEU A 156 -17.79 3.63 -0.15
CA LEU A 156 -17.82 2.47 0.71
C LEU A 156 -18.04 2.86 2.16
N HIS A 157 -17.30 3.84 2.67
CA HIS A 157 -17.43 4.29 4.05
C HIS A 157 -18.86 4.74 4.31
N ARG A 158 -19.46 5.52 3.41
CA ARG A 158 -20.86 5.93 3.48
C ARG A 158 -21.83 4.73 3.45
N LEU A 159 -21.56 3.72 2.63
CA LEU A 159 -22.35 2.49 2.58
C LEU A 159 -22.23 1.70 3.89
N LEU A 160 -21.04 1.62 4.47
CA LEU A 160 -20.79 0.93 5.74
C LEU A 160 -21.49 1.61 6.93
N HIS A 161 -21.77 2.92 6.85
CA HIS A 161 -22.64 3.63 7.79
C HIS A 161 -24.13 3.34 7.62
N HIS A 162 -24.54 2.64 6.57
CA HIS A 162 -25.93 2.27 6.40
C HIS A 162 -26.40 1.40 7.58
N LYS A 163 -27.58 1.70 8.14
CA LYS A 163 -28.09 1.13 9.41
C LYS A 163 -28.02 -0.40 9.49
N ARG A 164 -28.15 -1.10 8.35
CA ARG A 164 -28.09 -2.56 8.26
C ARG A 164 -26.68 -3.13 8.39
N ILE A 165 -25.65 -2.39 7.97
CA ILE A 165 -24.25 -2.85 7.91
C ILE A 165 -23.44 -2.32 9.08
N TYR A 166 -23.75 -1.09 9.53
CA TYR A 166 -23.02 -0.37 10.57
C TYR A 166 -22.70 -1.22 11.80
N LYS A 167 -23.69 -1.96 12.32
CA LYS A 167 -23.54 -2.77 13.54
C LYS A 167 -22.47 -3.87 13.41
N TYR A 168 -22.26 -4.41 12.21
CA TYR A 168 -21.43 -5.59 11.99
C TYR A 168 -20.01 -5.27 11.55
N ILE A 169 -19.83 -4.21 10.76
CA ILE A 169 -18.52 -3.89 10.17
C ILE A 169 -18.01 -2.57 10.73
N HIS A 170 -18.75 -1.49 10.51
CA HIS A 170 -18.23 -0.15 10.78
C HIS A 170 -18.07 0.13 12.28
N LYS A 171 -19.00 -0.34 13.11
CA LYS A 171 -18.90 -0.24 14.58
C LYS A 171 -17.70 -1.00 15.13
N VAL A 172 -17.39 -2.18 14.56
CA VAL A 172 -16.23 -3.00 14.97
C VAL A 172 -14.94 -2.32 14.55
N HIS A 173 -14.88 -1.76 13.33
CA HIS A 173 -13.73 -0.99 12.86
C HIS A 173 -13.41 0.19 13.79
N HIS A 174 -14.43 0.93 14.24
CA HIS A 174 -14.27 2.02 15.20
C HIS A 174 -14.12 1.60 16.67
N GLU A 175 -14.10 0.30 16.99
CA GLU A 175 -13.96 -0.16 18.38
C GLU A 175 -12.58 0.17 18.97
N PHE A 176 -11.54 0.16 18.13
CA PHE A 176 -10.14 0.40 18.52
C PHE A 176 -9.58 1.73 17.97
N VAL A 177 -10.47 2.63 17.51
CA VAL A 177 -10.17 3.99 17.03
C VAL A 177 -10.59 5.03 18.09
#